data_AF-A0A150WS47-F1
#
_entry.id   AF-A0A150WS47-F1
#
_cell.length_a   1.000
_cell.length_b   1.000
_cell.length_c   1.000
_cell.angle_alpha   90.00
_cell.angle_beta   90.00
_cell.angle_gamma   90.00
#
_symmetry.space_group_name_H-M   'P 1'
#
loop_
_entity.id
_entity.type
_entity.pdbx_description
1 polymer ?
#
loop_
_entity_poly.entity_id
_entity_poly.type
_entity_poly.pdbx_seq_one_letter_code
_entity_poly.pdbx_strand_id
1 'polypeptide(L)'
;MRILTSFFAIIFSLVLLQACTHYGSEVNKHADLSEGEYIVVRFPPGKDRLLESEKLKLIQFKNAIEGRANVDSIEVLAWSDQEYPVEGVAKPSMEEQRLAADRGQVVKEFLKKDLGSKKDVDVHNMAKEPGVFAKIFTTDEFRMKDSLESSAEIGFVSDNKESKAVILVKYE
;
A
#
# COMPACT_ATOMS: atom_id res chain seq x y z
N MET A 1 45.18 -47.44 25.45
CA MET A 1 44.98 -46.51 26.57
C MET A 1 45.18 -45.09 26.04
N ARG A 2 44.08 -44.32 25.90
CA ARG A 2 43.98 -42.84 25.78
C ARG A 2 44.72 -42.20 24.60
N ILE A 3 44.19 -42.07 23.38
CA ILE A 3 43.09 -41.17 22.92
C ILE A 3 42.97 -39.91 23.78
N LEU A 4 43.82 -38.90 23.52
CA LEU A 4 43.72 -37.60 24.18
C LEU A 4 44.34 -36.46 23.34
N THR A 5 43.96 -36.29 22.06
CA THR A 5 44.43 -35.13 21.26
C THR A 5 43.40 -34.59 20.26
N SER A 6 42.10 -34.86 20.43
CA SER A 6 41.07 -34.36 19.50
C SER A 6 39.88 -33.68 20.17
N PHE A 7 40.11 -32.95 21.27
CA PHE A 7 39.04 -32.21 21.96
C PHE A 7 39.13 -30.68 21.84
N PHE A 8 40.06 -30.14 21.06
CA PHE A 8 40.27 -28.68 20.97
C PHE A 8 39.84 -28.04 19.64
N ALA A 9 39.08 -28.75 18.81
CA ALA A 9 38.63 -28.25 17.49
C ALA A 9 37.12 -28.41 17.25
N ILE A 10 36.30 -28.53 18.31
CA ILE A 10 34.82 -28.62 18.18
C ILE A 10 34.10 -27.63 19.12
N ILE A 11 34.79 -26.62 19.66
CA ILE A 11 34.16 -25.54 20.47
C ILE A 11 34.42 -24.17 19.84
N PHE A 12 34.42 -24.09 18.51
CA PHE A 12 34.45 -22.81 17.78
C PHE A 12 33.61 -22.86 16.50
N SER A 13 32.43 -23.50 16.56
CA SER A 13 31.47 -23.48 15.44
C SER A 13 30.02 -23.52 15.90
N LEU A 14 29.72 -22.96 17.08
CA LEU A 14 28.35 -22.97 17.62
C LEU A 14 27.95 -21.68 18.36
N VAL A 15 28.40 -20.51 17.89
CA VAL A 15 27.93 -19.20 18.41
C VAL A 15 27.75 -18.16 17.29
N LEU A 16 27.20 -18.56 16.13
CA LEU A 16 26.75 -17.61 15.09
C LEU A 16 25.44 -18.02 14.43
N LEU A 17 24.48 -18.56 15.20
CA LEU A 17 23.13 -18.84 14.70
C LEU A 17 22.03 -18.42 15.67
N GLN A 18 22.17 -17.23 16.26
CA GLN A 18 21.10 -16.54 16.98
C GLN A 18 21.12 -15.04 16.67
N ALA A 19 20.92 -14.69 15.39
CA ALA A 19 20.49 -13.34 14.98
C ALA A 19 19.35 -13.37 13.97
N CYS A 20 18.71 -14.53 13.77
CA CYS A 20 17.42 -14.65 13.11
C CYS A 20 16.47 -15.25 14.12
N THR A 21 15.69 -14.44 14.83
CA THR A 21 14.38 -14.77 15.46
C THR A 21 13.97 -13.73 16.51
N HIS A 22 14.08 -12.44 16.20
CA HIS A 22 13.19 -11.46 16.83
C HIS A 22 13.11 -10.17 16.01
N TYR A 23 12.55 -10.27 14.81
CA TYR A 23 11.79 -9.17 14.23
C TYR A 23 10.36 -9.65 14.03
N GLY A 24 9.75 -10.03 15.14
CA GLY A 24 8.30 -10.00 15.27
C GLY A 24 7.90 -8.54 15.41
N SER A 25 7.48 -7.94 14.31
CA SER A 25 6.78 -6.67 14.28
C SER A 25 5.62 -6.88 13.32
N GLU A 26 4.48 -7.17 13.94
CA GLU A 26 3.12 -6.96 13.44
C GLU A 26 2.89 -7.30 11.96
N VAL A 27 2.55 -8.58 11.74
CA VAL A 27 1.69 -8.94 10.60
C VAL A 27 0.37 -8.21 10.81
N ASN A 28 0.28 -6.97 10.34
CA ASN A 28 -0.97 -6.27 10.15
C ASN A 28 -1.82 -7.12 9.21
N LYS A 29 -2.76 -7.87 9.79
CA LYS A 29 -3.83 -8.55 9.08
C LYS A 29 -4.72 -7.49 8.42
N HIS A 30 -4.29 -7.00 7.26
CA HIS A 30 -5.15 -6.36 6.27
C HIS A 30 -4.82 -6.95 4.90
N ALA A 31 -4.88 -8.29 4.82
CA ALA A 31 -5.36 -8.95 3.63
C ALA A 31 -6.84 -9.25 3.89
N ASP A 32 -7.62 -8.20 4.15
CA ASP A 32 -9.06 -8.34 4.13
C ASP A 32 -9.49 -8.09 2.70
N LEU A 33 -9.43 -9.17 1.92
CA LEU A 33 -10.07 -9.26 0.63
C LEU A 33 -11.59 -9.31 0.87
N SER A 34 -12.18 -8.22 1.37
CA SER A 34 -13.56 -7.89 1.01
C SER A 34 -13.58 -7.41 -0.45
N GLU A 35 -13.14 -8.32 -1.31
CA GLU A 35 -13.49 -8.58 -2.69
C GLU A 35 -13.27 -7.49 -3.76
N GLY A 36 -12.05 -6.93 -3.80
CA GLY A 36 -11.44 -6.49 -5.06
C GLY A 36 -11.86 -5.12 -5.59
N GLU A 37 -12.47 -4.29 -4.74
CA GLU A 37 -12.86 -2.93 -5.11
C GLU A 37 -11.80 -1.89 -4.71
N TYR A 38 -10.97 -2.19 -3.70
CA TYR A 38 -9.83 -1.36 -3.33
C TYR A 38 -8.70 -2.12 -2.62
N ILE A 39 -7.51 -1.54 -2.60
CA ILE A 39 -6.41 -1.93 -1.70
C ILE A 39 -5.68 -0.70 -1.15
N VAL A 40 -4.98 -0.88 -0.03
CA VAL A 40 -4.09 0.13 0.55
C VAL A 40 -2.64 -0.34 0.45
N VAL A 41 -1.83 0.49 -0.19
CA VAL A 41 -0.39 0.33 -0.32
C VAL A 41 0.31 1.31 0.61
N ARG A 42 1.23 0.82 1.44
CA ARG A 42 1.98 1.65 2.38
C ARG A 42 3.41 1.91 1.89
N PHE A 43 3.92 3.09 2.19
CA PHE A 43 5.28 3.49 1.88
C PHE A 43 6.07 3.74 3.16
N PRO A 44 7.39 3.52 3.15
CA PRO A 44 8.23 4.05 4.21
C PRO A 44 8.15 5.59 4.25
N PRO A 45 8.22 6.21 5.43
CA PRO A 45 8.26 7.68 5.54
C PRO A 45 9.39 8.29 4.70
N GLY A 46 9.06 9.34 3.98
CA GLY A 46 9.95 10.11 3.11
C GLY A 46 10.39 9.35 1.87
N LYS A 47 9.72 8.24 1.55
CA LYS A 47 10.04 7.37 0.41
C LYS A 47 8.81 7.08 -0.44
N ASP A 48 9.06 6.82 -1.71
CA ASP A 48 8.13 6.43 -2.76
C ASP A 48 8.30 4.96 -3.19
N ARG A 49 9.30 4.26 -2.64
CA ARG A 49 9.57 2.87 -2.99
C ARG A 49 8.50 1.91 -2.46
N LEU A 50 8.05 1.00 -3.32
CA LEU A 50 7.22 -0.14 -2.93
C LEU A 50 8.06 -1.22 -2.24
N LEU A 51 7.65 -1.63 -1.05
CA LEU A 51 8.19 -2.81 -0.40
C LEU A 51 7.67 -4.08 -1.09
N GLU A 52 8.40 -5.18 -0.98
CA GLU A 52 8.01 -6.46 -1.60
C GLU A 52 6.62 -6.94 -1.13
N SER A 53 6.28 -6.72 0.14
CA SER A 53 4.95 -7.02 0.68
C SER A 53 3.84 -6.25 -0.05
N GLU A 54 4.10 -5.00 -0.41
CA GLU A 54 3.12 -4.12 -1.06
C GLU A 54 3.02 -4.41 -2.56
N LYS A 55 4.13 -4.79 -3.20
CA LYS A 55 4.13 -5.33 -4.56
C LYS A 55 3.26 -6.58 -4.67
N LEU A 56 3.35 -7.49 -3.69
CA LEU A 56 2.51 -8.70 -3.64
C LEU A 56 1.02 -8.35 -3.56
N LYS A 57 0.62 -7.33 -2.78
CA LYS A 57 -0.77 -6.84 -2.75
C LYS A 57 -1.21 -6.32 -4.11
N LEU A 58 -0.37 -5.52 -4.78
CA LEU A 58 -0.66 -4.99 -6.13
C LEU A 58 -0.80 -6.11 -7.17
N ILE A 59 0.01 -7.16 -7.09
CA ILE A 59 -0.11 -8.35 -7.95
C ILE A 59 -1.45 -9.04 -7.72
N GLN A 60 -1.82 -9.28 -6.46
CA GLN A 60 -3.10 -9.91 -6.12
C GLN A 60 -4.29 -9.07 -6.58
N PHE A 61 -4.24 -7.75 -6.35
CA PHE A 61 -5.25 -6.81 -6.80
C PHE A 61 -5.41 -6.83 -8.32
N LYS A 62 -4.31 -6.67 -9.07
CA LYS A 62 -4.31 -6.72 -10.53
C LYS A 62 -4.94 -8.02 -11.03
N ASN A 63 -4.53 -9.17 -10.49
CA ASN A 63 -5.07 -10.47 -10.89
C ASN A 63 -6.57 -10.62 -10.56
N ALA A 64 -7.05 -10.01 -9.48
CA ALA A 64 -8.46 -10.06 -9.11
C ALA A 64 -9.35 -9.29 -10.09
N ILE A 65 -8.86 -8.20 -10.68
CA ILE A 65 -9.63 -7.31 -11.56
C ILE A 65 -9.37 -7.56 -13.05
N GLU A 66 -8.28 -8.25 -13.39
CA GLU A 66 -7.96 -8.59 -14.77
C GLU A 66 -9.05 -9.49 -15.38
N GLY A 67 -9.46 -9.20 -16.62
CA GLY A 67 -10.50 -9.95 -17.31
C GLY A 67 -11.94 -9.57 -16.92
N ARG A 68 -12.14 -8.68 -15.95
CA ARG A 68 -13.46 -8.09 -15.68
C ARG A 68 -13.81 -7.09 -16.79
N ALA A 69 -14.93 -7.33 -17.47
CA ALA A 69 -15.39 -6.52 -18.60
C ALA A 69 -15.87 -5.13 -18.20
N ASN A 70 -16.39 -4.98 -16.98
CA ASN A 70 -17.02 -3.76 -16.46
C ASN A 70 -16.06 -2.80 -15.73
N VAL A 71 -14.76 -3.06 -15.73
CA VAL A 71 -13.76 -2.18 -15.10
C VAL A 71 -13.29 -1.13 -16.11
N ASP A 72 -13.63 0.13 -15.84
CA ASP A 72 -13.26 1.32 -16.61
C ASP A 72 -11.78 1.69 -16.35
N SER A 73 -11.50 2.17 -15.14
CA SER A 73 -10.17 2.63 -14.71
C SER A 73 -9.77 2.13 -13.31
N ILE A 74 -8.48 2.27 -13.01
CA ILE A 74 -7.90 2.11 -11.68
C ILE A 74 -7.54 3.50 -11.17
N GLU A 75 -8.11 3.90 -10.04
CA GLU A 75 -7.85 5.20 -9.42
C GLU A 75 -6.80 5.04 -8.30
N VAL A 76 -5.70 5.78 -8.37
CA VAL A 76 -4.61 5.76 -7.38
C VAL A 76 -4.57 7.09 -6.65
N LEU A 77 -5.01 7.11 -5.40
CA LEU A 77 -5.03 8.28 -4.54
C LEU A 77 -3.83 8.20 -3.62
N ALA A 78 -2.84 9.07 -3.82
CA ALA A 78 -1.57 9.01 -3.09
C ALA A 78 -1.40 10.18 -2.12
N TRP A 79 -1.01 9.85 -0.88
CA TRP A 79 -0.68 10.81 0.17
C TRP A 79 0.83 10.91 0.41
N SER A 80 1.25 12.08 0.88
CA SER A 80 2.59 12.32 1.39
C SER A 80 2.72 11.81 2.83
N ASP A 81 3.72 12.23 3.59
CA ASP A 81 3.87 11.83 5.00
C ASP A 81 2.97 12.63 5.93
N GLN A 82 2.36 13.67 5.40
CA GLN A 82 1.41 14.48 6.14
C GLN A 82 0.00 14.14 5.66
N GLU A 83 -0.88 13.89 6.63
CA GLU A 83 -2.30 13.94 6.36
C GLU A 83 -2.64 15.37 5.91
N TYR A 84 -3.31 15.47 4.74
CA TYR A 84 -3.67 16.78 4.20
C TYR A 84 -4.50 17.52 5.25
N PRO A 85 -4.18 18.79 5.50
CA PRO A 85 -4.69 19.44 6.68
C PRO A 85 -6.21 19.60 6.74
N VAL A 86 -6.70 19.44 7.96
CA VAL A 86 -7.96 20.00 8.46
C VAL A 86 -7.97 21.52 8.30
N GLU A 87 -9.15 22.13 8.17
CA GLU A 87 -9.30 23.58 8.03
C GLU A 87 -8.40 24.37 9.00
N GLY A 88 -7.62 25.32 8.48
CA GLY A 88 -6.79 26.23 9.28
C GLY A 88 -5.29 25.92 9.34
N VAL A 89 -4.79 24.86 8.70
CA VAL A 89 -3.34 24.59 8.61
C VAL A 89 -2.78 25.06 7.25
N ALA A 90 -1.48 25.34 7.22
CA ALA A 90 -0.74 25.72 6.02
C ALA A 90 -0.88 24.66 4.91
N LYS A 91 -0.94 25.13 3.64
CA LYS A 91 -0.91 24.26 2.46
C LYS A 91 0.33 23.35 2.51
N PRO A 92 0.23 22.10 2.04
CA PRO A 92 1.38 21.19 1.97
C PRO A 92 2.55 21.81 1.21
N SER A 93 3.76 21.56 1.69
CA SER A 93 4.98 22.03 1.02
C SER A 93 5.10 21.45 -0.40
N MET A 94 5.93 22.07 -1.23
CA MET A 94 6.22 21.51 -2.56
C MET A 94 6.85 20.11 -2.48
N GLU A 95 7.56 19.82 -1.39
CA GLU A 95 8.18 18.51 -1.14
C GLU A 95 7.12 17.46 -0.82
N GLU A 96 6.12 17.78 0.02
CA GLU A 96 5.00 16.89 0.32
C GLU A 96 4.18 16.61 -0.95
N GLN A 97 3.89 17.65 -1.73
CA GLN A 97 3.18 17.49 -3.01
C GLN A 97 3.97 16.60 -3.98
N ARG A 98 5.29 16.76 -4.04
CA ARG A 98 6.15 15.91 -4.88
C ARG A 98 6.16 14.47 -4.39
N LEU A 99 6.31 14.23 -3.09
CA LEU A 99 6.32 12.90 -2.51
C LEU A 99 5.01 12.13 -2.78
N ALA A 100 3.86 12.80 -2.65
CA ALA A 100 2.58 12.22 -3.03
C ALA A 100 2.51 11.87 -4.53
N ALA A 101 3.01 12.75 -5.40
CA ALA A 101 3.04 12.49 -6.85
C ALA A 101 3.94 11.29 -7.19
N ASP A 102 5.15 11.25 -6.61
CA ASP A 102 6.14 10.20 -6.87
C ASP A 102 5.60 8.83 -6.40
N ARG A 103 4.94 8.76 -5.24
CA ARG A 103 4.25 7.56 -4.76
C ARG A 103 3.18 7.04 -5.71
N GLY A 104 2.31 7.94 -6.17
CA GLY A 104 1.27 7.59 -7.14
C GLY A 104 1.87 7.11 -8.47
N GLN A 105 2.94 7.75 -8.92
CA GLN A 105 3.64 7.38 -10.14
C GLN A 105 4.29 6.00 -10.03
N VAL A 106 4.97 5.67 -8.93
CA VAL A 106 5.57 4.35 -8.73
C VAL A 106 4.52 3.24 -8.77
N VAL A 107 3.35 3.46 -8.17
CA VAL A 107 2.23 2.49 -8.24
C VAL A 107 1.73 2.33 -9.68
N LYS A 108 1.51 3.44 -10.40
CA LYS A 108 1.10 3.40 -11.81
C LYS A 108 2.10 2.67 -12.68
N GLU A 109 3.39 2.93 -12.50
CA GLU A 109 4.45 2.26 -13.24
C GLU A 109 4.49 0.76 -12.95
N PHE A 110 4.38 0.38 -11.68
CA PHE A 110 4.31 -1.03 -11.31
C PHE A 110 3.12 -1.73 -11.97
N LEU A 111 1.93 -1.12 -11.93
CA LEU A 111 0.73 -1.70 -12.56
C LEU A 111 0.83 -1.77 -14.10
N LYS A 112 1.28 -0.71 -14.77
CA LYS A 112 1.29 -0.63 -16.24
C LYS A 112 2.52 -1.28 -16.88
N LYS A 113 3.72 -1.03 -16.35
CA LYS A 113 4.99 -1.47 -16.94
C LYS A 113 5.39 -2.85 -16.42
N ASP A 114 5.37 -3.05 -15.11
CA ASP A 114 5.90 -4.28 -14.50
C ASP A 114 4.88 -5.42 -14.54
N LEU A 115 3.60 -5.11 -14.30
CA LEU A 115 2.51 -6.09 -14.34
C LEU A 115 1.74 -6.14 -15.66
N GLY A 116 1.99 -5.19 -16.57
CA GLY A 116 1.36 -5.15 -17.89
C GLY A 116 -0.16 -4.95 -17.87
N SER A 117 -0.72 -4.25 -16.87
CA SER A 117 -2.15 -3.96 -16.81
C SER A 117 -2.62 -3.18 -18.04
N LYS A 118 -3.67 -3.69 -18.68
CA LYS A 118 -4.31 -3.03 -19.82
C LYS A 118 -5.29 -1.94 -19.41
N LYS A 119 -5.77 -1.97 -18.16
CA LYS A 119 -6.68 -0.96 -17.61
C LYS A 119 -6.00 0.39 -17.52
N ASP A 120 -6.78 1.46 -17.66
CA ASP A 120 -6.28 2.81 -17.42
C ASP A 120 -6.00 3.00 -15.93
N VAL A 121 -4.98 3.82 -15.65
CA VAL A 121 -4.51 4.07 -14.28
C VAL A 121 -4.36 5.56 -14.12
N ASP A 122 -5.25 6.14 -13.33
CA ASP A 122 -5.28 7.56 -13.02
C ASP A 122 -4.71 7.81 -11.64
N VAL A 123 -3.87 8.84 -11.54
CA VAL A 123 -3.12 9.14 -10.32
C VAL A 123 -3.55 10.49 -9.81
N HIS A 124 -4.03 10.51 -8.57
CA HIS A 124 -4.49 11.70 -7.88
C HIS A 124 -3.56 12.04 -6.72
N ASN A 125 -3.07 13.27 -6.74
CA ASN A 125 -2.20 13.79 -5.70
C ASN A 125 -3.04 14.35 -4.55
N MET A 126 -3.18 13.59 -3.46
CA MET A 126 -3.99 14.00 -2.32
C MET A 126 -3.36 15.12 -1.49
N ALA A 127 -2.08 15.42 -1.70
CA ALA A 127 -1.44 16.60 -1.14
C ALA A 127 -1.79 17.89 -1.91
N LYS A 128 -2.32 17.80 -3.14
CA LYS A 128 -2.82 18.94 -3.92
C LYS A 128 -4.34 19.04 -3.91
N GLU A 129 -5.01 17.90 -4.07
CA GLU A 129 -6.44 17.84 -4.38
C GLU A 129 -7.17 16.86 -3.44
N PRO A 130 -7.24 17.16 -2.13
CA PRO A 130 -7.87 16.26 -1.16
C PRO A 130 -9.36 16.02 -1.44
N GLY A 131 -10.04 16.97 -2.10
CA GLY A 131 -11.45 16.87 -2.44
C GLY A 131 -11.78 15.83 -3.51
N VAL A 132 -10.78 15.32 -4.24
CA VAL A 132 -10.96 14.23 -5.21
C VAL A 132 -11.42 12.95 -4.52
N PHE A 133 -10.90 12.68 -3.32
CA PHE A 133 -11.33 11.55 -2.51
C PHE A 133 -12.85 11.57 -2.26
N ALA A 134 -13.36 12.69 -1.73
CA ALA A 134 -14.80 12.82 -1.47
C ALA A 134 -15.64 12.69 -2.75
N LYS A 135 -15.19 13.28 -3.87
CA LYS A 135 -15.88 13.19 -5.16
C LYS A 135 -16.03 11.75 -5.63
N ILE A 136 -14.93 11.00 -5.65
CA ILE A 136 -14.87 9.58 -6.02
C ILE A 136 -15.83 8.74 -5.15
N PHE A 137 -15.87 9.01 -3.85
CA PHE A 137 -16.70 8.24 -2.93
C PHE A 137 -18.19 8.65 -2.94
N THR A 138 -18.50 9.86 -3.40
CA THR A 138 -19.89 10.32 -3.56
C THR A 138 -20.53 9.92 -4.88
N THR A 139 -19.75 9.50 -5.88
CA THR A 139 -20.27 9.00 -7.15
C THR A 139 -20.70 7.53 -7.00
N ASP A 140 -21.92 7.19 -7.43
CA ASP A 140 -22.48 5.82 -7.40
C ASP A 140 -21.68 4.80 -8.25
N GLU A 141 -20.62 5.24 -8.93
CA GLU A 141 -19.74 4.50 -9.84
C GLU A 141 -18.75 3.57 -9.12
N PHE A 142 -18.61 3.73 -7.80
CA PHE A 142 -17.80 2.86 -6.94
C PHE A 142 -18.76 2.02 -6.12
N ARG A 143 -18.72 0.69 -6.28
CA ARG A 143 -19.63 -0.29 -5.65
C ARG A 143 -19.47 -0.45 -4.13
N MET A 144 -19.23 0.63 -3.40
CA MET A 144 -19.05 0.64 -1.95
C MET A 144 -20.38 0.51 -1.16
N LYS A 145 -21.51 0.36 -1.86
CA LYS A 145 -22.85 0.63 -1.31
C LYS A 145 -23.34 -0.38 -0.27
N ASP A 146 -22.86 -1.62 -0.28
CA ASP A 146 -23.28 -2.64 0.70
C ASP A 146 -22.28 -2.85 1.85
N SER A 147 -21.01 -2.44 1.69
CA SER A 147 -20.00 -2.61 2.73
C SER A 147 -19.97 -1.42 3.71
N LEU A 148 -20.42 -0.23 3.31
CA LEU A 148 -20.41 1.00 4.10
C LEU A 148 -21.40 1.04 5.27
N GLU A 149 -22.59 0.43 5.16
CA GLU A 149 -23.60 0.46 6.24
C GLU A 149 -23.25 -0.45 7.43
N SER A 150 -22.43 -1.49 7.23
CA SER A 150 -21.93 -2.32 8.33
C SER A 150 -20.61 -1.82 8.94
N SER A 151 -20.00 -0.81 8.33
CA SER A 151 -18.63 -0.40 8.60
C SER A 151 -18.53 1.05 9.08
N ALA A 152 -19.10 1.29 10.25
CA ALA A 152 -18.52 2.26 11.19
C ALA A 152 -17.00 1.97 11.44
N GLU A 153 -16.52 0.80 11.03
CA GLU A 153 -15.12 0.35 11.03
C GLU A 153 -14.50 0.19 9.61
N ILE A 154 -14.77 1.06 8.63
CA ILE A 154 -13.77 1.17 7.55
C ILE A 154 -12.54 1.85 8.15
N GLY A 155 -11.57 1.05 8.58
CA GLY A 155 -10.22 1.47 9.02
C GLY A 155 -9.51 2.38 8.00
N PHE A 156 -10.06 2.57 6.81
CA PHE A 156 -9.72 3.60 5.83
C PHE A 156 -9.81 5.03 6.38
N VAL A 157 -10.90 5.37 7.08
CA VAL A 157 -11.15 6.72 7.61
C VAL A 157 -10.54 6.88 9.02
N SER A 158 -10.34 5.77 9.72
CA SER A 158 -9.76 5.73 11.08
C SER A 158 -8.23 5.65 11.12
N ASP A 159 -7.56 5.17 10.07
CA ASP A 159 -6.09 5.11 10.01
C ASP A 159 -5.51 6.42 9.45
N ASN A 160 -4.48 6.97 10.10
CA ASN A 160 -3.67 8.10 9.62
C ASN A 160 -3.45 8.04 8.11
N LYS A 161 -3.81 9.11 7.38
CA LYS A 161 -3.75 9.13 5.90
C LYS A 161 -2.33 9.21 5.32
N GLU A 162 -1.34 9.34 6.19
CA GLU A 162 0.07 9.47 5.85
C GLU A 162 0.68 8.20 5.21
N SER A 163 1.69 8.42 4.38
CA SER A 163 2.57 7.38 3.85
C SER A 163 1.86 6.24 3.14
N LYS A 164 0.75 6.50 2.45
CA LYS A 164 0.01 5.47 1.71
C LYS A 164 -0.55 5.95 0.38
N ALA A 165 -0.84 4.97 -0.47
CA ALA A 165 -1.70 5.12 -1.64
C ALA A 165 -2.88 4.17 -1.52
N VAL A 166 -4.03 4.66 -1.93
CA VAL A 166 -5.29 3.93 -1.98
C VAL A 166 -5.57 3.69 -3.44
N ILE A 167 -5.77 2.43 -3.79
CA ILE A 167 -6.05 2.03 -5.16
C ILE A 167 -7.49 1.54 -5.21
N LEU A 168 -8.30 2.12 -6.08
CA LEU A 168 -9.71 1.82 -6.26
C LEU A 168 -9.96 1.35 -7.69
N VAL A 169 -11.07 0.66 -7.89
CA VAL A 169 -11.56 0.28 -9.21
C VAL A 169 -12.80 1.09 -9.55
N LYS A 170 -12.78 1.80 -10.68
CA LYS A 170 -13.95 2.46 -11.26
C LYS A 170 -14.62 1.53 -12.25
N TYR A 171 -15.94 1.47 -12.21
CA TYR A 171 -16.74 0.64 -13.10
C TYR A 171 -17.52 1.50 -14.11
N GLU A 172 -17.85 0.91 -15.26
CA GLU A 172 -18.77 1.48 -16.27
C GLU A 172 -20.23 1.53 -15.79
#